data_AF-W1W9S3-F1
#
_entry.id   AF-W1W9S3-F1
#
_cell.length_a   1.000
_cell.length_b   1.000
_cell.length_c   1.000
_cell.angle_alpha   90.00
_cell.angle_beta   90.00
_cell.angle_gamma   90.00
#
_symmetry.space_group_name_H-M   'P 1'
#
loop_
_entity.id
_entity.type
_entity.pdbx_description
1 polymer ?
#
loop_
_entity_poly.entity_id
_entity_poly.type
_entity_poly.pdbx_seq_one_letter_code
_entity_poly.pdbx_strand_id
1 'polypeptide(L)'
;MDKARKKELLKAYADKQKQSFKDSLPMDEELFWNLFDYVDEKLEANDGCDHSLTFTREFLEKQKVDVESVLDWIVNEGGGCDCEVLYNVEERFEEYD
;
A
#
# COMPACT_ATOMS: atom_id res chain seq x y z
N MET A 1 -19.04 -32.07 -2.26
CA MET A 1 -17.63 -31.66 -2.43
C MET A 1 -16.91 -31.90 -1.13
N ASP A 2 -15.74 -32.52 -1.16
CA ASP A 2 -14.99 -32.86 0.04
C ASP A 2 -14.46 -31.60 0.75
N LYS A 3 -14.54 -31.57 2.09
CA LYS A 3 -14.19 -30.40 2.91
C LYS A 3 -12.71 -30.03 2.75
N ALA A 4 -11.84 -31.03 2.60
CA ALA A 4 -10.42 -30.85 2.33
C ALA A 4 -10.17 -30.12 1.00
N ARG A 5 -10.83 -30.58 -0.07
CA ARG A 5 -10.71 -29.97 -1.40
C ARG A 5 -11.21 -28.51 -1.43
N LYS A 6 -12.26 -28.18 -0.67
CA LYS A 6 -12.72 -26.78 -0.55
C LYS A 6 -11.66 -25.91 0.15
N LYS A 7 -11.02 -26.42 1.21
CA LYS A 7 -9.97 -25.69 1.94
C LYS A 7 -8.73 -25.44 1.06
N GLU A 8 -8.31 -26.44 0.30
CA GLU A 8 -7.18 -26.32 -0.63
C GLU A 8 -7.43 -25.28 -1.71
N LEU A 9 -8.63 -25.28 -2.32
CA LEU A 9 -9.01 -24.29 -3.32
C LEU A 9 -9.04 -22.86 -2.75
N LEU A 10 -9.55 -22.68 -1.54
CA LEU A 10 -9.55 -21.37 -0.87
C LEU A 10 -8.13 -20.89 -0.56
N LYS A 11 -7.25 -21.78 -0.09
CA LYS A 11 -5.85 -21.44 0.16
C LYS A 11 -5.14 -21.04 -1.14
N ALA A 12 -5.25 -21.85 -2.19
CA ALA A 12 -4.63 -21.56 -3.48
C ALA A 12 -5.14 -20.24 -4.09
N TYR A 13 -6.42 -19.91 -3.87
CA TYR A 13 -6.97 -18.63 -4.26
C TYR A 13 -6.34 -17.47 -3.48
N ALA A 14 -6.24 -17.57 -2.16
CA ALA A 14 -5.61 -16.55 -1.33
C ALA A 14 -4.13 -16.33 -1.67
N ASP A 15 -3.37 -17.43 -1.83
CA ASP A 15 -1.95 -17.38 -2.22
C ASP A 15 -1.78 -16.67 -3.59
N LYS A 16 -2.69 -16.90 -4.53
CA LYS A 16 -2.68 -16.23 -5.84
C LYS A 16 -2.98 -14.74 -5.73
N GLN A 17 -3.88 -14.32 -4.84
CA GLN A 17 -4.17 -12.90 -4.61
C GLN A 17 -2.95 -12.20 -3.99
N LYS A 18 -2.35 -12.78 -2.95
CA LYS A 18 -1.10 -12.29 -2.33
C LYS A 18 0.01 -12.12 -3.36
N GLN A 19 0.21 -13.12 -4.22
CA GLN A 19 1.24 -13.03 -5.27
C GLN A 19 0.91 -11.94 -6.29
N SER A 20 -0.34 -11.86 -6.75
CA SER A 20 -0.73 -10.84 -7.74
C SER A 20 -0.58 -9.42 -7.20
N PHE A 21 -0.82 -9.22 -5.90
CA PHE A 21 -0.58 -7.95 -5.21
C PHE A 21 0.92 -7.62 -5.18
N LYS A 22 1.77 -8.54 -4.71
CA LYS A 22 3.23 -8.33 -4.67
C LYS A 22 3.83 -8.09 -6.07
N ASP A 23 3.33 -8.77 -7.09
CA ASP A 23 3.76 -8.57 -8.48
C ASP A 23 3.32 -7.22 -9.06
N SER A 24 2.32 -6.56 -8.46
CA SER A 24 1.81 -5.26 -8.91
C SER A 24 2.57 -4.06 -8.34
N LEU A 25 3.42 -4.26 -7.34
CA LEU A 25 4.08 -3.17 -6.63
C LEU A 25 4.99 -2.36 -7.57
N PRO A 26 4.83 -1.02 -7.64
CA PRO A 26 5.64 -0.15 -8.50
C PRO A 26 7.02 0.20 -7.92
N MET A 27 7.27 -0.18 -6.66
CA MET A 27 8.54 -0.03 -5.96
C MET A 27 8.72 -1.15 -4.93
N ASP A 28 9.91 -1.27 -4.35
CA ASP A 28 10.21 -2.28 -3.34
C ASP A 28 9.24 -2.18 -2.14
N GLU A 29 8.77 -3.33 -1.65
CA GLU A 29 7.86 -3.45 -0.50
C GLU A 29 8.41 -2.75 0.76
N GLU A 30 9.72 -2.82 0.97
CA GLU A 30 10.39 -2.10 2.08
C GLU A 30 10.23 -0.57 1.98
N LEU A 31 10.19 0.00 0.77
CA LEU A 31 9.96 1.43 0.59
C LEU A 31 8.51 1.84 0.89
N PHE A 32 7.54 0.93 0.76
CA PHE A 32 6.16 1.18 1.17
C PHE A 32 6.05 1.27 2.69
N TRP A 33 6.66 0.34 3.43
CA TRP A 33 6.67 0.42 4.90
C TRP A 33 7.34 1.71 5.41
N ASN A 34 8.47 2.10 4.81
CA ASN A 34 9.11 3.38 5.12
C ASN A 34 8.25 4.60 4.74
N LEU A 35 7.42 4.49 3.69
CA LEU A 35 6.47 5.53 3.31
C LEU A 35 5.36 5.65 4.36
N PHE A 36 4.80 4.54 4.85
CA PHE A 36 3.74 4.55 5.85
C PHE A 36 4.22 5.18 7.16
N ASP A 37 5.37 4.73 7.68
CA ASP A 37 6.01 5.33 8.86
C ASP A 37 6.21 6.85 8.68
N TYR A 38 6.70 7.26 7.52
CA TYR A 38 6.94 8.68 7.23
C TYR A 38 5.66 9.50 7.16
N VAL A 39 4.61 8.98 6.54
CA VAL A 39 3.32 9.68 6.40
C VAL A 39 2.64 9.81 7.76
N ASP A 40 2.67 8.76 8.60
CA ASP A 40 2.12 8.79 9.96
C ASP A 40 2.80 9.88 10.81
N GLU A 41 4.14 9.87 10.86
CA GLU A 41 4.92 10.90 11.58
C GLU A 41 4.61 12.32 11.09
N LYS A 42 4.43 12.51 9.77
CA LYS A 42 4.11 13.82 9.19
C LYS A 42 2.70 14.28 9.54
N LEU A 43 1.72 13.40 9.51
CA LEU A 43 0.34 13.73 9.88
C LEU A 43 0.25 14.11 11.36
N GLU A 44 0.92 13.37 12.25
CA GLU A 44 1.00 13.71 13.67
C GLU A 44 1.64 15.08 13.91
N ALA A 45 2.65 15.44 13.13
CA ALA A 45 3.38 16.69 13.28
C ALA A 45 2.71 17.92 12.64
N ASN A 46 1.71 17.76 11.77
CA ASN A 46 1.16 18.84 10.93
C ASN A 46 -0.37 19.03 11.02
N ASP A 47 -0.94 18.90 12.22
CA ASP A 47 -2.38 19.09 12.49
C ASP A 47 -3.31 18.12 11.71
N GLY A 48 -2.79 16.97 11.27
CA GLY A 48 -3.53 15.93 10.55
C GLY A 48 -3.55 16.10 9.03
N CYS A 49 -4.55 15.50 8.36
CA CYS A 49 -4.59 15.45 6.91
C CYS A 49 -5.35 16.62 6.29
N ASP A 50 -4.78 17.19 5.21
CA ASP A 50 -5.36 18.26 4.41
C ASP A 50 -6.04 17.78 3.11
N HIS A 51 -6.27 16.47 2.99
CA HIS A 51 -6.80 15.78 1.81
C HIS A 51 -5.92 15.90 0.54
N SER A 52 -4.61 16.08 0.73
CA SER A 52 -3.62 15.99 -0.35
C SER A 52 -2.69 14.78 -0.17
N LEU A 53 -1.85 14.52 -1.18
CA LEU A 53 -0.75 13.54 -1.15
C LEU A 53 0.61 14.24 -0.97
N THR A 54 0.63 15.35 -0.21
CA THR A 54 1.82 16.20 -0.10
C THR A 54 2.98 15.43 0.53
N PHE A 55 2.74 14.73 1.64
CA PHE A 55 3.80 13.99 2.33
C PHE A 55 4.21 12.73 1.56
N THR A 56 3.24 12.04 0.97
CA THR A 56 3.51 10.90 0.09
C THR A 56 4.43 11.30 -1.06
N ARG A 57 4.11 12.38 -1.77
CA ARG A 57 4.96 12.90 -2.84
C ARG A 57 6.33 13.35 -2.32
N GLU A 58 6.37 14.07 -1.19
CA GLU A 58 7.63 14.52 -0.54
C GLU A 58 8.57 13.33 -0.24
N PHE A 59 8.02 12.21 0.22
CA PHE A 59 8.79 10.99 0.44
C PHE A 59 9.32 10.41 -0.87
N LEU A 60 8.44 10.19 -1.86
CA LEU A 60 8.77 9.54 -3.12
C LEU A 60 9.83 10.32 -3.92
N GLU A 61 9.77 11.66 -3.92
CA GLU A 61 10.75 12.52 -4.59
C GLU A 61 12.17 12.38 -4.01
N LYS A 62 12.31 11.91 -2.77
CA LYS A 62 13.62 11.62 -2.14
C LYS A 62 14.14 10.23 -2.48
N GLN A 63 13.28 9.35 -2.99
CA GLN A 63 13.66 7.99 -3.38
C GLN A 63 14.05 7.92 -4.86
N LYS A 64 14.78 6.86 -5.25
CA LYS A 64 15.14 6.60 -6.65
C LYS A 64 14.05 5.82 -7.37
N VAL A 65 12.81 6.27 -7.28
CA VAL A 65 11.61 5.62 -7.84
C VAL A 65 10.93 6.51 -8.88
N ASP A 66 10.04 5.92 -9.68
CA ASP A 66 9.18 6.68 -10.58
C ASP A 66 7.95 7.19 -9.81
N VAL A 67 8.02 8.45 -9.38
CA VAL A 67 7.03 9.09 -8.50
C VAL A 67 5.61 8.98 -9.05
N GLU A 68 5.40 9.30 -10.33
CA GLU A 68 4.04 9.33 -10.90
C GLU A 68 3.46 7.92 -11.02
N SER A 69 4.27 6.93 -11.43
CA SER A 69 3.83 5.53 -11.48
C SER A 69 3.45 4.99 -10.09
N VAL A 70 4.19 5.37 -9.04
CA VAL A 70 3.86 4.97 -7.66
C VAL A 70 2.59 5.68 -7.17
N LEU A 71 2.43 6.97 -7.45
CA LEU A 71 1.22 7.71 -7.06
C LEU A 71 -0.03 7.20 -7.77
N ASP A 72 0.05 6.93 -9.07
CA ASP A 72 -1.07 6.33 -9.83
C ASP A 72 -1.48 4.99 -9.23
N TRP A 73 -0.51 4.15 -8.85
CA TRP A 73 -0.80 2.89 -8.17
C TRP A 73 -1.44 3.09 -6.79
N ILE A 74 -0.91 4.00 -5.98
CA ILE A 74 -1.46 4.34 -4.64
C ILE A 74 -2.91 4.80 -4.76
N VAL A 75 -3.23 5.67 -5.71
CA VAL A 75 -4.60 6.15 -5.93
C VAL A 75 -5.53 5.02 -6.38
N ASN A 76 -5.04 4.08 -7.21
CA ASN A 76 -5.81 2.91 -7.63
C ASN A 76 -6.10 1.94 -6.47
N GLU A 77 -5.21 1.85 -5.48
CA GLU A 77 -5.44 1.11 -4.22
C GLU A 77 -6.26 1.92 -3.20
N GLY A 78 -6.73 3.11 -3.56
CA GLY A 78 -7.62 3.93 -2.73
C GLY A 78 -6.92 4.97 -1.84
N GLY A 79 -5.62 5.23 -2.03
CA GLY A 79 -4.87 6.27 -1.32
C GLY A 79 -5.00 7.65 -1.98
N GLY A 80 -6.14 8.33 -1.85
CA GLY A 80 -6.38 9.65 -2.46
C GLY A 80 -5.81 10.84 -1.65
N CYS A 81 -5.60 10.65 -0.34
CA CYS A 81 -4.89 11.55 0.57
C CYS A 81 -3.82 10.79 1.36
N ASP A 82 -2.89 11.51 1.99
CA ASP A 82 -1.92 10.96 2.95
C ASP A 82 -2.61 10.11 4.03
N CYS A 83 -3.80 10.50 4.50
CA CYS A 83 -4.60 9.70 5.44
C CYS A 83 -5.07 8.34 4.88
N GLU A 84 -5.48 8.32 3.62
CA GLU A 84 -5.98 7.12 2.94
C GLU A 84 -4.82 6.21 2.50
N VAL A 85 -3.60 6.75 2.37
CA VAL A 85 -2.41 5.90 2.21
C VAL A 85 -2.25 4.98 3.42
N LEU A 86 -2.43 5.50 4.64
CA LEU A 86 -2.40 4.66 5.85
C LEU A 86 -3.67 3.79 5.95
N TYR A 87 -4.85 4.37 5.84
CA TYR A 87 -6.09 3.60 6.10
C TYR A 87 -6.48 2.61 5.01
N ASN A 88 -6.07 2.83 3.76
CA ASN A 88 -6.43 1.92 2.67
C ASN A 88 -5.20 1.17 2.19
N VAL A 89 -4.11 1.87 1.87
CA VAL A 89 -2.97 1.22 1.21
C VAL A 89 -2.19 0.35 2.18
N GLU A 90 -1.82 0.85 3.36
CA GLU A 90 -1.12 0.04 4.39
C GLU A 90 -1.95 -1.18 4.82
N GLU A 91 -3.26 -1.03 5.01
CA GLU A 91 -4.16 -2.17 5.31
C GLU A 91 -4.07 -3.30 4.25
N ARG A 92 -3.83 -2.97 2.96
CA ARG A 92 -3.61 -3.99 1.91
C ARG A 92 -2.32 -4.77 2.13
N PHE A 93 -1.27 -4.12 2.62
CA PHE A 93 0.00 -4.80 2.92
C PHE A 93 -0.15 -5.70 4.14
N GLU A 94 -0.82 -5.24 5.20
CA GLU A 94 -1.09 -6.05 6.40
C GLU A 94 -1.95 -7.29 6.10
N GLU A 95 -2.88 -7.24 5.14
CA GLU A 95 -3.65 -8.42 4.70
C GLU A 95 -2.73 -9.54 4.15
N TYR A 96 -1.58 -9.15 3.60
CA TYR A 96 -0.65 -10.02 2.88
C TYR A 96 0.75 -10.12 3.48
N ASP A 97 1.01 -9.64 4.69
CA ASP A 97 2.26 -9.91 5.43
C ASP A 97 2.27 -11.36 5.95
#